data_AF-A0A151SGT4-F1
#
_entry.id   AF-A0A151SGT4-F1
#
_cell.length_a   1.000
_cell.length_b   1.000
_cell.length_c   1.000
_cell.angle_alpha   90.00
_cell.angle_beta   90.00
_cell.angle_gamma   90.00
#
_symmetry.space_group_name_H-M   'P 1'
#
loop_
_entity.id
_entity.type
_entity.pdbx_description
1 polymer ?
#
loop_
_entity_poly.entity_id
_entity_poly.type
_entity_poly.pdbx_seq_one_letter_code
_entity_poly.pdbx_strand_id
1 'polypeptide(L)'
;MAPLLFLIVAEGLGGLVKETRNLKLLSSILVSKDNLHVCLQQFVDDTLIFLELKIENVIIEKNILRWFEILAGFRVNFHKCSLGSIGVQDGFVISFARLLTCGCFRVPFVYLGVLVGVNAHREGIWNLVLVKL
;
A
#
# COMPACT_ATOMS: atom_id res chain seq x y z
N MET A 1 -17.33 12.99 -12.37
CA MET A 1 -15.95 12.45 -12.43
C MET A 1 -15.90 11.42 -13.54
N ALA A 2 -14.83 11.36 -14.34
CA ALA A 2 -14.69 10.39 -15.43
C ALA A 2 -14.04 9.10 -14.91
N PRO A 3 -14.79 7.98 -14.74
CA PRO A 3 -14.25 6.76 -14.12
C PRO A 3 -13.04 6.18 -14.87
N LEU A 4 -13.02 6.34 -16.20
CA LEU A 4 -11.93 5.88 -17.05
C LEU A 4 -10.60 6.59 -16.74
N LEU A 5 -10.62 7.88 -16.40
CA LEU A 5 -9.40 8.63 -16.11
C LEU A 5 -8.74 8.13 -14.82
N PHE A 6 -9.54 7.82 -13.80
CA PHE A 6 -9.05 7.22 -12.56
C PHE A 6 -8.42 5.84 -12.81
N LEU A 7 -9.02 5.04 -13.67
CA LEU A 7 -8.48 3.73 -14.05
C LEU A 7 -7.12 3.86 -14.75
N ILE A 8 -6.99 4.77 -15.71
CA ILE A 8 -5.72 5.02 -16.43
C ILE A 8 -4.63 5.47 -15.46
N VAL A 9 -4.96 6.38 -14.55
CA VAL A 9 -4.02 6.86 -13.53
C VAL A 9 -3.60 5.72 -12.59
N ALA A 10 -4.55 4.90 -12.12
CA ALA A 10 -4.25 3.74 -11.28
C ALA A 10 -3.33 2.73 -12.00
N GLU A 11 -3.63 2.41 -13.26
CA GLU A 11 -2.82 1.52 -14.10
C GLU A 11 -1.40 2.08 -14.31
N GLY A 12 -1.24 3.40 -14.40
CA GLY A 12 0.06 4.04 -14.47
C GLY A 12 0.94 3.74 -13.24
N LEU A 13 0.39 3.84 -12.03
CA LEU A 13 1.11 3.46 -10.81
C LEU A 13 1.39 1.95 -10.78
N GLY A 14 0.40 1.13 -11.16
CA GLY A 14 0.55 -0.32 -11.29
C GLY A 14 1.69 -0.71 -12.23
N GLY A 15 1.79 -0.04 -13.38
CA GLY A 15 2.87 -0.21 -14.35
C GLY A 15 4.24 0.13 -13.79
N LEU A 16 4.38 1.25 -13.07
CA LEU A 16 5.64 1.64 -12.42
C LEU A 16 6.10 0.61 -11.38
N VAL A 17 5.19 0.13 -10.52
CA VAL A 17 5.50 -0.89 -9.51
C VAL A 17 5.89 -2.21 -10.17
N LYS A 18 5.15 -2.63 -11.20
CA LYS A 18 5.43 -3.85 -11.97
C LYS A 18 6.80 -3.79 -12.63
N GLU A 19 7.13 -2.68 -13.28
CA GLU A 19 8.41 -2.54 -13.97
C GLU A 19 9.60 -2.49 -13.00
N THR A 20 9.46 -1.75 -11.90
CA THR A 20 10.49 -1.69 -10.85
C THR A 20 10.78 -3.07 -10.26
N ARG A 21 9.74 -3.91 -10.16
CA ARG A 21 9.89 -5.30 -9.73
C ARG A 21 10.52 -6.19 -10.80
N ASN A 22 10.18 -6.03 -12.07
CA ASN A 22 10.83 -6.77 -13.17
C ASN A 22 12.34 -6.51 -13.19
N LEU A 23 12.74 -5.27 -12.88
CA LEU A 23 14.14 -4.87 -12.72
C LEU A 23 14.80 -5.38 -11.42
N LYS A 24 14.08 -6.16 -10.59
CA LYS A 24 14.52 -6.70 -9.29
C LYS A 24 14.97 -5.63 -8.28
N LEU A 25 14.49 -4.40 -8.44
CA LEU A 25 14.78 -3.32 -7.51
C LEU A 25 13.93 -3.44 -6.25
N LEU A 26 12.68 -3.91 -6.40
CA LEU A 26 11.68 -3.96 -5.35
C LEU A 26 11.40 -5.40 -4.90
N SER A 27 11.51 -5.66 -3.60
CA SER A 27 11.21 -6.95 -2.98
C SER A 27 9.80 -6.95 -2.38
N SER A 28 8.89 -7.69 -3.00
CA SER A 28 7.48 -7.76 -2.59
C SER A 28 7.21 -8.88 -1.60
N ILE A 29 6.01 -8.90 -1.04
CA ILE A 29 5.56 -9.99 -0.17
C ILE A 29 5.11 -11.18 -1.03
N LEU A 30 5.54 -12.38 -0.64
CA LEU A 30 5.08 -13.66 -1.18
C LEU A 30 3.81 -14.11 -0.46
N VAL A 31 2.75 -14.34 -1.22
CA VAL A 31 1.45 -14.79 -0.73
C VAL A 31 1.13 -16.09 -1.44
N SER A 32 1.11 -17.21 -0.71
CA SER A 32 0.90 -18.60 -1.22
C SER A 32 2.17 -19.37 -1.64
N LYS A 33 2.00 -20.70 -1.69
CA LYS A 33 2.99 -21.68 -2.16
C LYS A 33 3.33 -21.53 -3.65
N ASP A 34 2.47 -20.87 -4.42
CA ASP A 34 2.62 -20.69 -5.86
C ASP A 34 3.54 -19.51 -6.24
N ASN A 35 4.28 -18.95 -5.28
CA ASN A 35 5.10 -17.75 -5.46
C ASN A 35 4.32 -16.56 -6.05
N LEU A 36 3.04 -16.42 -5.71
CA LEU A 36 2.30 -15.23 -6.07
C LEU A 36 2.83 -14.06 -5.23
N HIS A 37 3.33 -13.06 -5.92
CA HIS A 37 3.88 -11.88 -5.30
C HIS A 37 2.88 -10.74 -5.44
N VAL A 38 2.45 -10.20 -4.30
CA VAL A 38 1.52 -9.08 -4.25
C VAL A 38 2.29 -7.84 -3.83
N CYS A 39 2.24 -6.79 -4.65
CA CYS A 39 2.93 -5.51 -4.38
C CYS A 39 1.97 -4.34 -4.17
N LEU A 40 0.80 -4.38 -4.79
CA LEU A 40 -0.07 -3.22 -4.92
C LEU A 40 -1.54 -3.66 -4.97
N GLN A 41 -2.38 -2.95 -4.22
CA GLN A 41 -3.84 -3.05 -4.30
C GLN A 41 -4.40 -1.62 -4.33
N GLN A 42 -5.29 -1.33 -5.28
CA GLN A 42 -5.84 0.01 -5.49
C GLN A 42 -7.36 -0.03 -5.55
N PHE A 43 -7.99 0.93 -4.90
CA PHE A 43 -9.40 1.24 -5.04
C PHE A 43 -9.59 2.75 -5.08
N VAL A 44 -9.89 3.30 -6.25
CA VAL A 44 -9.98 4.76 -6.47
C VAL A 44 -8.70 5.46 -5.97
N ASP A 45 -8.77 6.23 -4.88
CA ASP A 45 -7.66 6.94 -4.25
C ASP A 45 -7.02 6.16 -3.08
N ASP A 46 -7.66 5.10 -2.61
CA ASP A 46 -7.17 4.25 -1.52
C ASP A 46 -6.23 3.15 -2.05
N THR A 47 -4.93 3.34 -1.82
CA THR A 47 -3.86 2.43 -2.30
C THR A 47 -3.12 1.76 -1.14
N LEU A 48 -2.95 0.45 -1.22
CA LEU A 48 -2.07 -0.33 -0.34
C LEU A 48 -0.85 -0.85 -1.13
N ILE A 49 0.33 -0.65 -0.57
CA ILE A 49 1.60 -1.14 -1.10
C ILE A 49 2.17 -2.18 -0.14
N PHE A 50 2.51 -3.36 -0.66
CA PHE A 50 2.96 -4.53 0.10
C PHE A 50 4.42 -4.86 -0.24
N LEU A 51 5.34 -4.54 0.68
CA LEU A 51 6.78 -4.70 0.50
C LEU A 51 7.41 -5.37 1.72
N GLU A 52 8.55 -6.03 1.49
CA GLU A 52 9.43 -6.38 2.60
C GLU A 52 9.96 -5.09 3.24
N LEU A 53 9.96 -5.00 4.57
CA LEU A 53 10.40 -3.79 5.25
C LEU A 53 11.93 -3.69 5.25
N LYS A 54 12.46 -3.07 4.19
CA LYS A 54 13.89 -2.82 3.95
C LYS A 54 14.08 -1.36 3.55
N ILE A 55 15.24 -0.79 3.87
CA ILE A 55 15.52 0.62 3.55
C ILE A 55 15.51 0.87 2.04
N GLU A 56 16.00 -0.09 1.26
CA GLU A 56 16.02 -0.02 -0.21
C GLU A 56 14.60 0.07 -0.75
N ASN A 57 13.71 -0.80 -0.27
CA ASN A 57 12.30 -0.81 -0.67
C ASN A 57 11.60 0.52 -0.32
N VAL A 58 11.87 1.09 0.85
CA VAL A 58 11.28 2.38 1.28
C VAL A 58 11.75 3.53 0.38
N ILE A 59 13.05 3.56 0.03
CA ILE A 59 13.59 4.55 -0.90
C ILE A 59 12.97 4.40 -2.29
N ILE A 60 12.86 3.16 -2.76
CA ILE A 60 12.29 2.84 -4.08
C ILE A 60 10.81 3.21 -4.14
N GLU A 61 10.02 2.86 -3.12
CA GLU A 61 8.62 3.25 -3.01
C GLU A 61 8.45 4.77 -3.09
N LYS A 62 9.27 5.52 -2.34
CA LYS A 62 9.27 6.99 -2.39
C LYS A 62 9.56 7.51 -3.80
N ASN A 63 10.52 6.91 -4.49
CA ASN A 63 10.87 7.27 -5.87
C ASN A 63 9.74 6.95 -6.85
N ILE A 64 9.09 5.79 -6.72
CA ILE A 64 7.93 5.41 -7.54
C ILE A 64 6.81 6.44 -7.36
N LEU A 65 6.45 6.76 -6.12
CA LEU A 65 5.42 7.75 -5.83
C LEU A 65 5.79 9.13 -6.38
N ARG A 66 7.07 9.52 -6.29
CA ARG A 66 7.55 10.78 -6.86
C ARG A 66 7.46 10.82 -8.38
N TRP A 67 7.83 9.74 -9.07
CA TRP A 67 7.68 9.64 -10.52
C TRP A 67 6.20 9.66 -10.93
N PHE A 68 5.37 8.96 -10.17
CA PHE A 68 3.93 8.96 -10.38
C PHE A 68 3.31 10.35 -10.22
N GLU A 69 3.70 11.13 -9.21
CA GLU A 69 3.27 12.53 -9.06
C GLU A 69 3.56 13.37 -10.31
N ILE A 70 4.79 13.24 -10.85
CA ILE A 70 5.24 13.99 -12.02
C ILE A 70 4.43 13.59 -13.25
N LEU A 71 4.23 12.29 -13.46
CA LEU A 71 3.54 11.76 -14.63
C LEU A 71 2.03 11.98 -14.59
N ALA A 72 1.42 11.83 -13.42
CA ALA A 72 -0.02 11.99 -13.24
C ALA A 72 -0.44 13.46 -13.02
N GLY A 73 0.52 14.36 -12.81
CA GLY A 73 0.27 15.79 -12.67
C GLY A 73 -0.40 16.18 -11.35
N PHE A 74 -0.30 15.35 -10.31
CA PHE A 74 -0.84 15.65 -8.98
C PHE A 74 0.17 15.33 -7.88
N ARG A 75 -0.07 15.85 -6.67
CA ARG A 75 0.77 15.59 -5.50
C ARG A 75 0.19 14.49 -4.63
N VAL A 76 0.99 13.49 -4.33
CA VAL A 76 0.70 12.45 -3.34
C VAL A 76 0.74 13.11 -1.96
N ASN A 77 -0.34 12.94 -1.20
CA ASN A 77 -0.43 13.49 0.15
C ASN A 77 0.15 12.50 1.17
N PHE A 78 1.47 12.57 1.40
CA PHE A 78 2.15 11.71 2.36
C PHE A 78 1.61 11.82 3.79
N HIS A 79 0.97 12.94 4.17
CA HIS A 79 0.31 13.08 5.48
C HIS A 79 -0.95 12.22 5.62
N LYS A 80 -1.58 11.82 4.51
CA LYS A 80 -2.67 10.84 4.50
C LYS A 80 -2.16 9.40 4.36
N CYS A 81 -0.90 9.22 4.00
CA CYS A 81 -0.26 7.91 3.95
C CYS A 81 0.15 7.49 5.37
N SER A 82 0.21 6.17 5.59
CA SER A 82 0.75 5.61 6.81
C SER A 82 1.49 4.31 6.52
N LEU A 83 2.58 4.07 7.24
CA LEU A 83 3.40 2.86 7.14
C LEU A 83 3.19 1.98 8.38
N GLY A 84 3.09 0.68 8.15
CA GLY A 84 2.93 -0.33 9.20
C GLY A 84 3.72 -1.59 8.84
N SER A 85 3.87 -2.48 9.80
CA SER A 85 4.59 -3.74 9.61
C SER A 85 4.00 -4.85 10.48
N ILE A 86 4.32 -6.09 10.13
CA ILE A 86 3.97 -7.27 10.91
C ILE A 86 5.28 -7.95 11.31
N GLY A 87 5.46 -8.19 12.60
CA GLY A 87 6.65 -8.89 13.13
C GLY A 87 7.94 -8.06 13.14
N VAL A 88 7.88 -6.74 12.98
CA VAL A 88 9.04 -5.84 13.10
C VAL A 88 8.86 -4.90 14.30
N GLN A 89 9.95 -4.53 14.97
CA GLN A 89 9.93 -3.61 16.10
C GLN A 89 9.51 -2.19 15.67
N ASP A 90 8.72 -1.52 16.50
CA ASP A 90 8.18 -0.18 16.23
C ASP A 90 9.25 0.86 15.88
N GLY A 91 10.45 0.77 16.48
CA GLY A 91 11.54 1.71 16.23
C GLY A 91 11.96 1.79 14.75
N PHE A 92 11.97 0.65 14.06
CA PHE A 92 12.25 0.60 12.61
C PHE A 92 11.11 1.20 11.80
N VAL A 93 9.86 0.87 12.15
CA VAL A 93 8.65 1.40 11.51
C VAL A 93 8.61 2.92 11.58
N ILE A 94 8.86 3.49 12.76
CA ILE A 94 8.91 4.94 12.98
C ILE A 94 10.02 5.58 12.14
N SER A 95 11.20 4.94 12.07
CA SER A 95 12.33 5.44 11.27
C SER A 95 12.00 5.49 9.78
N PHE A 96 11.35 4.44 9.24
CA PHE A 96 10.93 4.41 7.84
C PHE A 96 9.76 5.35 7.53
N ALA A 97 8.78 5.47 8.43
CA ALA A 97 7.69 6.43 8.29
C ALA A 97 8.22 7.88 8.23
N ARG A 98 9.24 8.22 9.02
CA ARG A 98 9.92 9.52 8.94
C ARG A 98 10.61 9.75 7.60
N LEU A 99 11.24 8.72 7.02
CA LEU A 99 11.85 8.81 5.69
C LEU A 99 10.82 9.08 4.58
N LEU A 100 9.63 8.48 4.70
CA LEU A 100 8.49 8.71 3.81
C LEU A 100 7.67 9.96 4.15
N THR A 101 7.97 10.64 5.26
CA THR A 101 7.17 11.76 5.77
C THR A 101 5.69 11.42 5.98
N CYS A 102 5.41 10.19 6.41
CA CYS A 102 4.05 9.66 6.59
C CYS A 102 3.78 9.24 8.04
N GLY A 103 2.52 8.92 8.35
CA GLY A 103 2.12 8.40 9.66
C GLY A 103 2.56 6.95 9.91
N CYS A 104 2.37 6.46 11.13
CA CYS A 104 2.49 5.03 11.44
C CYS A 104 1.11 4.45 11.71
N PHE A 105 0.87 3.20 11.31
CA PHE A 105 -0.29 2.44 11.76
C PHE A 105 0.12 1.09 12.32
N ARG A 106 -0.78 0.48 13.09
CA ARG A 106 -0.62 -0.89 13.62
C ARG A 106 -1.74 -1.77 13.09
N VAL A 107 -1.45 -3.06 12.98
CA VAL A 107 -2.46 -4.08 12.69
C VAL A 107 -3.18 -4.43 14.01
N PRO A 108 -4.53 -4.53 14.02
CA PRO A 108 -5.43 -4.37 12.88
C PRO A 108 -5.73 -2.90 12.53
N PHE A 109 -5.99 -2.64 11.24
CA PHE A 109 -6.31 -1.30 10.71
C PHE A 109 -7.56 -1.35 9.83
N VAL A 110 -8.16 -0.19 9.52
CA VAL A 110 -9.34 -0.10 8.65
C VAL A 110 -8.94 0.28 7.24
N TYR A 111 -9.38 -0.49 6.25
CA TYR A 111 -9.24 -0.19 4.83
C TYR A 111 -10.60 -0.38 4.14
N LEU A 112 -11.08 0.64 3.43
CA LEU A 112 -12.41 0.64 2.78
C LEU A 112 -13.57 0.25 3.73
N GLY A 113 -13.45 0.62 5.01
CA GLY A 113 -14.44 0.29 6.04
C GLY A 113 -14.35 -1.13 6.61
N VAL A 114 -13.38 -1.94 6.17
CA VAL A 114 -13.14 -3.31 6.63
C VAL A 114 -11.93 -3.34 7.56
N LEU A 115 -12.03 -4.04 8.70
CA LEU A 115 -10.89 -4.30 9.58
C LEU A 115 -9.97 -5.35 8.96
N VAL A 116 -8.73 -4.96 8.65
CA VAL A 116 -7.67 -5.80 8.11
C VAL A 116 -6.76 -6.29 9.24
N GLY A 117 -6.43 -7.58 9.21
CA GLY A 117 -5.55 -8.24 10.22
C GLY A 117 -6.27 -8.81 11.44
N VAL A 118 -7.60 -8.83 11.42
CA VAL A 118 -8.44 -9.62 12.34
C VAL A 118 -8.80 -10.96 11.71
N ASN A 119 -9.16 -11.95 12.54
CA ASN A 119 -9.59 -13.25 12.05
C ASN A 119 -10.94 -13.14 11.32
N ALA A 120 -10.92 -13.25 9.99
CA ALA A 120 -12.08 -13.12 9.10
C ALA A 120 -13.22 -14.13 9.35
N HIS A 121 -12.96 -15.22 10.09
CA HIS A 121 -13.98 -16.20 10.46
C HIS A 121 -14.89 -15.76 11.61
N ARG A 122 -14.63 -14.61 12.25
CA ARG A 122 -15.54 -14.08 13.27
C ARG A 122 -16.70 -13.34 12.61
N GLU A 123 -17.92 -13.87 12.76
CA GLU A 123 -19.17 -13.29 12.21
C GLU A 123 -19.31 -11.79 12.50
N GLY A 124 -18.90 -11.34 13.69
CA GLY A 124 -19.02 -9.94 14.11
C GLY A 124 -18.24 -8.93 13.25
N ILE A 125 -17.23 -9.34 12.47
CA ILE A 125 -16.48 -8.44 11.58
C ILE A 125 -17.31 -8.07 10.36
N TRP A 126 -18.08 -9.02 9.81
CA TRP A 126 -18.89 -8.79 8.61
C TRP A 126 -20.11 -7.91 8.90
N ASN A 127 -20.57 -7.87 10.15
CA ASN A 127 -21.62 -6.93 10.57
C ASN A 127 -21.21 -5.45 10.34
N LEU A 128 -19.92 -5.11 10.49
CA LEU A 128 -19.43 -3.75 10.23
C LEU A 128 -19.45 -3.39 8.74
N VAL A 129 -19.37 -4.39 7.87
CA VAL A 129 -19.44 -4.24 6.41
C VAL A 129 -20.89 -4.15 5.96
N LEU A 130 -21.75 -5.03 6.46
CA LEU A 130 -23.17 -5.09 6.13
C LEU A 130 -23.95 -3.85 6.57
N VAL A 131 -23.59 -3.22 7.69
CA VAL A 131 -24.25 -1.98 8.18
C VAL A 131 -23.92 -0.76 7.31
N LYS A 132 -22.90 -0.83 6.44
CA LYS A 132 -22.48 0.26 5.55
C LYS A 132 -22.96 0.13 4.10
N LEU A 133 -23.61 -0.98 3.74
CA LEU A 133 -24.27 -1.22 2.46
C LEU A 133 -25.76 -0.85 2.57
#